data_AF-A0A953XYX7-F1
#
_entry.id   AF-A0A953XYX7-F1
#
_cell.length_a   1.000
_cell.length_b   1.000
_cell.length_c   1.000
_cell.angle_alpha   90.00
_cell.angle_beta   90.00
_cell.angle_gamma   90.00
#
_symmetry.space_group_name_H-M   'P 1'
#
loop_
_entity.id
_entity.type
_entity.pdbx_description
1 polymer ?
#
loop_
_entity_poly.entity_id
_entity_poly.type
_entity_poly.pdbx_seq_one_letter_code
_entity_poly.pdbx_strand_id
1 'polypeptide(L)'
;MTPTPRAWLRVACWGALAVGLRGLLSAAPATDLAAIERALGFLLAVAAPAILALHGPRWAARLVWIAALSALLSDPLAGAARWIGVAPWLLVCGALAGHAARELARRRCVPSALRLVAHVFLLVGAGWLLASRAEVELPGLDPGKVLLACAHATVVGFAALSLMGQSAERVPRARGPLAALGALLGLGFAVTGVGIAFAPALEPLGAALLLVALGGYAGFLLLWQVPGERSLAARGALGLAALALLTTVGLGALFSLRHAGAPAIPRATMILAHGWGISLGFALLGSLGQLLARATRDAATELPVLLFDGECGMCTRSVQTILDLERTPSVRFAPLQGPTAQALLGRVPVAPPGGPFDSLLLVHELGGPGERVHQRWRAVCGIGARMGQPWRALAGLGWLCVPPALADLGYALVARNRLRFGGPQQCKIPTAAQRARFLD
;
A
#
# COMPACT_ATOMS: atom_id res chain seq x y z
N MET A 1 0.88 12.76 33.15
CA MET A 1 1.47 12.77 31.80
C MET A 1 0.48 12.14 30.83
N THR A 2 -0.17 12.93 29.99
CA THR A 2 -1.13 12.42 28.99
C THR A 2 -0.37 11.68 27.88
N PRO A 3 -0.74 10.42 27.55
CA PRO A 3 -0.06 9.69 26.50
C PRO A 3 -0.22 10.42 25.16
N THR A 4 0.85 10.48 24.36
CA THR A 4 0.78 11.04 23.01
C THR A 4 -0.20 10.25 22.13
N PRO A 5 -0.80 10.84 21.08
CA PRO A 5 -1.77 10.16 20.21
C PRO A 5 -1.24 8.85 19.58
N ARG A 6 0.09 8.76 19.38
CA ARG A 6 0.76 7.54 18.90
C ARG A 6 0.81 6.41 19.94
N ALA A 7 0.84 6.74 21.22
CA ALA A 7 0.79 5.77 22.32
C ALA A 7 -0.62 5.20 22.49
N TRP A 8 -1.65 6.04 22.38
CA TRP A 8 -3.05 5.60 22.37
C TRP A 8 -3.37 4.64 21.23
N LEU A 9 -2.91 4.93 20.01
CA LEU A 9 -3.07 4.04 18.86
C LEU A 9 -2.36 2.68 19.04
N ARG A 10 -1.18 2.66 19.65
CA ARG A 10 -0.47 1.40 19.96
C ARG A 10 -1.20 0.59 21.03
N VAL A 11 -1.63 1.23 22.11
CA VAL A 11 -2.34 0.56 23.21
C VAL A 11 -3.71 0.06 22.76
N ALA A 12 -4.46 0.82 21.96
CA ALA A 12 -5.73 0.38 21.37
C ALA A 12 -5.54 -0.78 20.39
N CYS A 13 -4.49 -0.75 19.55
CA CYS A 13 -4.14 -1.88 18.68
C CYS A 13 -3.82 -3.15 19.48
N TRP A 14 -2.96 -3.05 20.49
CA TRP A 14 -2.60 -4.20 21.33
C TRP A 14 -3.76 -4.67 22.22
N GLY A 15 -4.62 -3.76 22.68
CA GLY A 15 -5.84 -4.08 23.41
C GLY A 15 -6.85 -4.83 22.55
N ALA A 16 -7.11 -4.37 21.32
CA ALA A 16 -7.95 -5.08 20.35
C ALA A 16 -7.33 -6.44 19.95
N LEU A 17 -5.99 -6.50 19.79
CA LEU A 17 -5.26 -7.75 19.54
C LEU A 17 -5.42 -8.74 20.69
N ALA A 18 -5.26 -8.27 21.94
CA ALA A 18 -5.30 -9.10 23.14
C ALA A 18 -6.72 -9.54 23.52
N VAL A 19 -7.73 -8.70 23.30
CA VAL A 19 -9.16 -9.05 23.45
C VAL A 19 -9.57 -10.07 22.38
N GLY A 20 -9.13 -9.86 21.13
CA GLY A 20 -9.29 -10.82 20.04
C GLY A 20 -8.67 -12.18 20.39
N LEU A 21 -7.40 -12.21 20.83
CA LEU A 21 -6.69 -13.44 21.21
C LEU A 21 -7.32 -14.15 22.43
N ARG A 22 -7.77 -13.43 23.46
CA ARG A 22 -8.38 -14.05 24.65
C ARG A 22 -9.76 -14.63 24.38
N GLY A 23 -10.62 -13.93 23.63
CA GLY A 23 -11.93 -14.44 23.22
C GLY A 23 -11.87 -15.56 22.18
N LEU A 24 -10.69 -15.77 21.56
CA LEU A 24 -10.38 -16.85 20.62
C LEU A 24 -9.93 -18.15 21.33
N LEU A 25 -9.27 -18.04 22.49
CA LEU A 25 -8.79 -19.18 23.26
C LEU A 25 -9.88 -19.79 24.16
N SER A 26 -10.93 -19.03 24.47
CA SER A 26 -12.13 -19.51 25.15
C SER A 26 -13.14 -20.05 24.12
N ALA A 27 -12.86 -21.20 23.52
CA ALA A 27 -13.74 -21.82 22.52
C ALA A 27 -15.03 -22.37 23.17
N ALA A 28 -16.19 -21.88 22.73
CA ALA A 28 -17.50 -22.51 22.87
C ALA A 28 -18.05 -22.87 21.47
N PRO A 29 -18.96 -23.84 21.33
CA PRO A 29 -19.16 -24.56 20.08
C PRO A 29 -19.87 -23.75 18.98
N ALA A 30 -19.28 -23.81 17.77
CA ALA A 30 -19.89 -23.95 16.43
C ALA A 30 -21.01 -23.00 15.93
N THR A 31 -21.63 -22.19 16.77
CA THR A 31 -22.79 -21.32 16.44
C THR A 31 -22.64 -19.91 16.99
N ASP A 32 -21.50 -19.61 17.62
CA ASP A 32 -21.25 -18.33 18.27
C ASP A 32 -21.01 -17.24 17.21
N LEU A 33 -22.10 -16.54 16.84
CA LEU A 33 -22.07 -15.35 16.00
C LEU A 33 -21.00 -14.36 16.50
N ALA A 34 -20.83 -14.26 17.82
CA ALA A 34 -19.85 -13.40 18.44
C ALA A 34 -18.40 -13.85 18.12
N ALA A 35 -18.14 -15.14 17.92
CA ALA A 35 -16.82 -15.61 17.47
C ALA A 35 -16.52 -15.17 16.03
N ILE A 36 -17.52 -15.23 15.14
CA ILE A 36 -17.41 -14.77 13.75
C ILE A 36 -17.17 -13.25 13.73
N GLU A 37 -17.88 -12.50 14.57
CA GLU A 37 -17.72 -11.04 14.69
C GLU A 37 -16.36 -10.65 15.26
N ARG A 38 -15.87 -11.37 16.29
CA ARG A 38 -14.51 -11.16 16.83
C ARG A 38 -13.44 -11.42 15.75
N ALA A 39 -13.58 -12.50 15.00
CA ALA A 39 -12.66 -12.82 13.90
C ALA A 39 -12.71 -11.76 12.79
N LEU A 40 -13.92 -11.36 12.36
CA LEU A 40 -14.13 -10.27 11.41
C LEU A 40 -13.52 -8.97 11.92
N GLY A 41 -13.65 -8.67 13.21
CA GLY A 41 -13.09 -7.47 13.79
C GLY A 41 -11.58 -7.43 13.82
N PHE A 42 -10.97 -8.53 14.22
CA PHE A 42 -9.54 -8.69 14.13
C PHE A 42 -9.05 -8.53 12.68
N LEU A 43 -9.76 -9.17 11.73
CA LEU A 43 -9.47 -9.10 10.29
C LEU A 43 -9.55 -7.66 9.75
N LEU A 44 -10.65 -6.97 10.01
CA LEU A 44 -10.88 -5.60 9.55
C LEU A 44 -9.89 -4.61 10.18
N ALA A 45 -9.56 -4.80 11.46
CA ALA A 45 -8.63 -3.93 12.17
C ALA A 45 -7.19 -4.12 11.67
N VAL A 46 -6.72 -5.35 11.49
CA VAL A 46 -5.32 -5.64 11.20
C VAL A 46 -5.02 -5.65 9.70
N ALA A 47 -5.81 -6.37 8.89
CA ALA A 47 -5.46 -6.67 7.51
C ALA A 47 -5.78 -5.50 6.56
N ALA A 48 -7.01 -4.96 6.62
CA ALA A 48 -7.45 -3.94 5.65
C ALA A 48 -6.57 -2.67 5.66
N PRO A 49 -6.22 -2.08 6.83
CA PRO A 49 -5.35 -0.92 6.86
C PRO A 49 -3.90 -1.23 6.51
N ALA A 50 -3.40 -2.42 6.87
CA ALA A 50 -2.03 -2.81 6.54
C ALA A 50 -1.85 -2.91 5.02
N ILE A 51 -2.83 -3.47 4.31
CA ILE A 51 -2.87 -3.59 2.85
C ILE A 51 -3.13 -2.22 2.20
N LEU A 52 -4.03 -1.40 2.75
CA LEU A 52 -4.25 -0.04 2.26
C LEU A 52 -3.05 0.88 2.45
N ALA A 53 -2.25 0.70 3.50
CA ALA A 53 -1.00 1.45 3.68
C ALA A 53 0.04 1.14 2.59
N LEU A 54 -0.17 0.07 1.81
CA LEU A 54 0.59 -0.26 0.61
C LEU A 54 -0.08 0.24 -0.66
N HIS A 55 -1.41 0.09 -0.71
CA HIS A 55 -2.41 0.45 -1.73
C HIS A 55 -2.56 1.91 -2.09
N GLY A 56 -2.82 2.65 -1.03
CA GLY A 56 -3.71 3.77 -1.07
C GLY A 56 -3.06 5.01 -0.52
N PRO A 57 -3.76 6.14 -0.65
CA PRO A 57 -3.25 7.38 -0.14
C PRO A 57 -3.06 7.29 1.38
N ARG A 58 -1.98 7.90 1.89
CA ARG A 58 -1.59 7.79 3.32
C ARG A 58 -2.69 8.19 4.30
N TRP A 59 -3.61 9.06 3.88
CA TRP A 59 -4.77 9.45 4.68
C TRP A 59 -5.78 8.31 4.85
N ALA A 60 -5.96 7.46 3.84
CA ALA A 60 -7.01 6.44 3.82
C ALA A 60 -6.73 5.33 4.83
N ALA A 61 -5.48 4.90 4.97
CA ALA A 61 -5.13 3.85 5.94
C ALA A 61 -5.55 4.21 7.37
N ARG A 62 -5.45 5.49 7.76
CA ARG A 62 -5.88 5.97 9.09
C ARG A 62 -7.40 5.98 9.23
N LEU A 63 -8.11 6.42 8.20
CA LEU A 63 -9.57 6.48 8.23
C LEU A 63 -10.20 5.08 8.22
N VAL A 64 -9.59 4.13 7.51
CA VAL A 64 -10.04 2.73 7.49
C VAL A 64 -9.86 2.08 8.86
N TRP A 65 -8.76 2.36 9.57
CA TRP A 65 -8.59 1.94 10.97
C TRP A 65 -9.72 2.44 11.86
N ILE A 66 -10.01 3.75 11.81
CA ILE A 66 -11.06 4.38 12.62
C ILE A 66 -12.42 3.79 12.28
N ALA A 67 -12.70 3.58 11.00
CA ALA A 67 -13.95 3.04 10.53
C ALA A 67 -14.13 1.55 10.84
N ALA A 68 -13.07 0.75 10.78
CA ALA A 68 -13.10 -0.66 11.21
C ALA A 68 -13.41 -0.74 12.71
N LEU A 69 -12.76 0.10 13.52
CA LEU A 69 -13.02 0.19 14.95
C LEU A 69 -14.45 0.65 15.25
N SER A 70 -14.97 1.67 14.55
CA SER A 70 -16.34 2.14 14.76
C SER A 70 -17.37 1.07 14.40
N ALA A 71 -17.13 0.32 13.32
CA ALA A 71 -17.98 -0.79 12.90
C ALA A 71 -18.02 -1.91 13.96
N LEU A 72 -16.89 -2.19 14.60
CA LEU A 72 -16.80 -3.23 15.63
C LEU A 72 -17.38 -2.84 16.97
N LEU A 73 -17.24 -1.57 17.33
CA LEU A 73 -17.82 -1.01 18.54
C LEU A 73 -19.32 -0.71 18.38
N SER A 74 -19.89 -0.98 17.21
CA SER A 74 -21.31 -0.76 16.91
C SER A 74 -22.23 -1.87 17.41
N ASP A 75 -21.67 -3.04 17.71
CA ASP A 75 -22.41 -4.23 18.16
C ASP A 75 -23.28 -4.02 19.41
N PRO A 76 -22.80 -3.37 20.49
CA PRO A 76 -23.63 -3.13 21.66
C PRO A 76 -24.65 -1.99 21.48
N LEU A 77 -24.70 -1.33 20.32
CA LEU A 77 -25.63 -0.21 20.07
C LEU A 77 -26.98 -0.73 19.57
N ALA A 78 -28.07 -0.39 20.26
CA ALA A 78 -29.43 -0.75 19.85
C ALA A 78 -30.06 0.27 18.89
N GLY A 79 -30.98 -0.21 18.04
CA GLY A 79 -31.84 0.63 17.21
C GLY A 79 -31.07 1.54 16.24
N ALA A 80 -31.48 2.80 16.14
CA ALA A 80 -30.87 3.76 15.20
C ALA A 80 -29.37 4.06 15.50
N ALA A 81 -28.90 3.79 16.72
CA ALA A 81 -27.51 4.05 17.10
C ALA A 81 -26.51 3.10 16.40
N ARG A 82 -26.95 1.91 15.96
CA ARG A 82 -26.10 0.94 15.24
C ARG A 82 -25.55 1.51 13.92
N TRP A 83 -26.30 2.40 13.27
CA TRP A 83 -25.90 3.04 12.01
C TRP A 83 -24.73 4.02 12.19
N ILE A 84 -24.59 4.61 13.38
CA ILE A 84 -23.52 5.55 13.71
C ILE A 84 -22.15 4.84 13.64
N GLY A 85 -22.09 3.56 14.00
CA GLY A 85 -20.85 2.80 13.95
C GLY A 85 -20.45 2.31 12.56
N VAL A 86 -21.41 2.06 11.66
CA VAL A 86 -21.15 1.53 10.30
C VAL A 86 -20.99 2.65 9.26
N ALA A 87 -21.62 3.81 9.45
CA ALA A 87 -21.57 4.93 8.50
C ALA A 87 -20.13 5.39 8.14
N PRO A 88 -19.18 5.52 9.09
CA PRO A 88 -17.79 5.86 8.76
C PRO A 88 -17.14 4.86 7.79
N TRP A 89 -17.46 3.57 7.91
CA TRP A 89 -16.94 2.52 7.03
C TRP A 89 -17.44 2.69 5.61
N LEU A 90 -18.74 2.90 5.43
CA LEU A 90 -19.33 3.15 4.11
C LEU A 90 -18.74 4.39 3.43
N LEU A 91 -18.60 5.49 4.17
CA LEU A 91 -18.05 6.74 3.64
C LEU A 91 -16.60 6.56 3.18
N VAL A 92 -15.78 5.89 3.99
CA VAL A 92 -14.36 5.66 3.67
C VAL A 92 -14.21 4.70 2.48
N CYS A 93 -14.97 3.61 2.44
CA CYS A 93 -14.97 2.68 1.31
C CYS A 93 -15.45 3.37 0.01
N GLY A 94 -16.46 4.25 0.09
CA GLY A 94 -16.95 5.03 -1.05
C GLY A 94 -15.91 6.03 -1.56
N ALA A 95 -15.28 6.78 -0.67
CA ALA A 95 -14.20 7.70 -1.02
C ALA A 95 -13.02 6.97 -1.68
N LEU A 96 -12.68 5.78 -1.17
CA LEU A 96 -11.62 4.92 -1.71
C LEU A 96 -11.95 4.39 -3.11
N ALA A 97 -13.14 3.85 -3.31
CA ALA A 97 -13.58 3.40 -4.64
C ALA A 97 -13.60 4.56 -5.65
N GLY A 98 -14.10 5.73 -5.25
CA GLY A 98 -14.11 6.94 -6.07
C GLY A 98 -12.71 7.49 -6.38
N HIS A 99 -11.74 7.34 -5.46
CA HIS A 99 -10.34 7.65 -5.71
C HIS A 99 -9.72 6.66 -6.71
N ALA A 100 -9.93 5.36 -6.50
CA ALA A 100 -9.41 4.31 -7.39
C ALA A 100 -9.98 4.45 -8.82
N ALA A 101 -11.26 4.81 -8.97
CA ALA A 101 -11.89 5.04 -10.27
C ALA A 101 -11.24 6.23 -11.01
N ARG A 102 -10.97 7.33 -10.29
CA ARG A 102 -10.25 8.50 -10.85
C ARG A 102 -8.83 8.14 -11.28
N GLU A 103 -8.12 7.33 -10.50
CA GLU A 103 -6.79 6.86 -10.88
C GLU A 103 -6.81 5.93 -12.10
N LEU A 104 -7.79 5.03 -12.21
CA LEU A 104 -7.95 4.20 -13.41
C LEU A 104 -8.24 5.03 -14.66
N ALA A 105 -9.08 6.06 -14.54
CA ALA A 105 -9.36 6.97 -15.65
C ALA A 105 -8.10 7.68 -16.16
N ARG A 106 -7.15 7.97 -15.26
CA ARG A 106 -5.84 8.57 -15.58
C ARG A 106 -4.80 7.55 -16.05
N ARG A 107 -4.91 6.28 -15.64
CA ARG A 107 -3.94 5.22 -15.89
C ARG A 107 -4.64 3.93 -16.31
N ARG A 108 -4.66 3.63 -17.60
CA ARG A 108 -5.26 2.40 -18.16
C ARG A 108 -4.27 1.24 -18.14
N CYS A 109 -4.08 0.60 -16.99
CA CYS A 109 -3.24 -0.59 -16.86
C CYS A 109 -3.83 -1.64 -15.92
N VAL A 110 -3.43 -2.90 -16.13
CA VAL A 110 -3.90 -4.05 -15.34
C VAL A 110 -3.79 -3.85 -13.82
N PRO A 111 -2.65 -3.39 -13.26
CA PRO A 111 -2.56 -3.14 -11.82
C PRO A 111 -3.60 -2.15 -11.30
N SER A 112 -3.85 -1.07 -12.05
CA SER A 112 -4.86 -0.08 -11.68
C SER A 112 -6.28 -0.64 -11.76
N ALA A 113 -6.56 -1.50 -12.73
CA ALA A 113 -7.86 -2.18 -12.85
C ALA A 113 -8.09 -3.14 -11.67
N LEU A 114 -7.11 -3.99 -11.35
CA LEU A 114 -7.19 -4.90 -10.21
C LEU A 114 -7.38 -4.14 -8.89
N ARG A 115 -6.69 -3.01 -8.72
CA ARG A 115 -6.91 -2.13 -7.57
C ARG A 115 -8.31 -1.53 -7.54
N LEU A 116 -8.85 -1.07 -8.66
CA LEU A 116 -10.23 -0.56 -8.67
C LEU A 116 -11.20 -1.64 -8.19
N VAL A 117 -11.12 -2.84 -8.77
CA VAL A 117 -11.99 -3.95 -8.40
C VAL A 117 -11.81 -4.31 -6.92
N ALA A 118 -10.57 -4.31 -6.41
CA ALA A 118 -10.32 -4.51 -4.98
C ALA A 118 -11.07 -3.50 -4.10
N HIS A 119 -11.06 -2.21 -4.44
CA HIS A 119 -11.77 -1.19 -3.65
C HIS A 119 -13.30 -1.31 -3.77
N VAL A 120 -13.81 -1.79 -4.91
CA VAL A 120 -15.23 -2.14 -5.04
C VAL A 120 -15.59 -3.28 -4.09
N PHE A 121 -14.72 -4.27 -3.91
CA PHE A 121 -14.95 -5.34 -2.93
C PHE A 121 -15.01 -4.86 -1.47
N LEU A 122 -14.31 -3.77 -1.12
CA LEU A 122 -14.49 -3.12 0.19
C LEU A 122 -15.90 -2.55 0.35
N LEU A 123 -16.45 -1.94 -0.69
CA LEU A 123 -17.84 -1.46 -0.70
C LEU A 123 -18.84 -2.61 -0.60
N VAL A 124 -18.61 -3.71 -1.32
CA VAL A 124 -19.44 -4.92 -1.23
C VAL A 124 -19.40 -5.47 0.19
N GLY A 125 -18.22 -5.59 0.80
CA GLY A 125 -18.08 -6.00 2.21
C GLY A 125 -18.81 -5.06 3.17
N ALA A 126 -18.71 -3.74 2.95
CA ALA A 126 -19.45 -2.74 3.72
C ALA A 126 -20.97 -2.90 3.59
N GLY A 127 -21.47 -3.22 2.39
CA GLY A 127 -22.88 -3.52 2.16
C GLY A 127 -23.36 -4.78 2.89
N TRP A 128 -22.55 -5.83 2.90
CA TRP A 128 -22.87 -7.05 3.67
C TRP A 128 -22.84 -6.84 5.17
N LEU A 129 -21.87 -6.05 5.66
CA LEU A 129 -21.87 -5.63 7.05
C LEU A 129 -23.13 -4.83 7.38
N LEU A 130 -23.53 -3.92 6.50
CA LEU A 130 -24.77 -3.16 6.66
C LEU A 130 -25.98 -4.08 6.72
N ALA A 131 -26.10 -5.05 5.80
CA ALA A 131 -27.20 -6.02 5.79
C ALA A 131 -27.26 -6.85 7.07
N SER A 132 -26.10 -7.30 7.57
CA SER A 132 -25.99 -8.00 8.86
C SER A 132 -26.45 -7.12 10.01
N ARG A 133 -25.94 -5.89 10.09
CA ARG A 133 -26.31 -4.95 11.15
C ARG A 133 -27.74 -4.52 11.03
N ALA A 134 -28.28 -4.47 9.82
CA ALA A 134 -29.64 -4.08 9.53
C ALA A 134 -30.66 -5.19 9.86
N GLU A 135 -30.21 -6.38 10.23
CA GLU A 135 -31.04 -7.59 10.41
C GLU A 135 -31.91 -7.86 9.18
N VAL A 136 -31.38 -7.59 7.98
CA VAL A 136 -32.10 -7.85 6.74
C VAL A 136 -32.19 -9.36 6.55
N GLU A 137 -33.40 -9.88 6.68
CA GLU A 137 -33.70 -11.27 6.35
C GLU A 137 -33.72 -11.44 4.83
N LEU A 138 -32.68 -12.09 4.30
CA LEU A 138 -32.64 -12.54 2.92
C LEU A 138 -32.99 -14.04 2.87
N PRO A 139 -33.85 -14.49 1.94
CA PRO A 139 -34.16 -15.91 1.80
C PRO A 139 -32.89 -16.75 1.66
N GLY A 140 -32.74 -17.78 2.50
CA GLY A 140 -31.60 -18.72 2.46
C GLY A 140 -30.30 -18.25 3.14
N LEU A 141 -30.25 -17.02 3.65
CA LEU A 141 -29.08 -16.43 4.31
C LEU A 141 -29.31 -16.28 5.82
N ASP A 142 -28.75 -17.20 6.61
CA ASP A 142 -28.68 -17.03 8.06
C ASP A 142 -27.68 -15.93 8.46
N PRO A 143 -27.81 -15.31 9.66
CA PRO A 143 -26.93 -14.24 10.12
C PRO A 143 -25.44 -14.57 10.04
N GLY A 144 -25.07 -15.84 10.26
CA GLY A 144 -23.69 -16.31 10.15
C GLY A 144 -23.16 -16.25 8.72
N LYS A 145 -23.97 -16.63 7.73
CA LYS A 145 -23.60 -16.52 6.30
C LYS A 145 -23.43 -15.06 5.86
N VAL A 146 -24.26 -14.14 6.34
CA VAL A 146 -24.17 -12.71 6.01
C VAL A 146 -22.85 -12.11 6.49
N LEU A 147 -22.47 -12.39 7.74
CA LEU A 147 -21.17 -11.97 8.29
C LEU A 147 -19.99 -12.63 7.58
N LEU A 148 -20.12 -13.91 7.22
CA LEU A 148 -19.09 -14.63 6.48
C LEU A 148 -18.89 -14.04 5.07
N ALA A 149 -19.97 -13.62 4.39
CA ALA A 149 -19.91 -12.93 3.11
C ALA A 149 -19.19 -11.58 3.22
N CYS A 150 -19.46 -10.82 4.30
CA CYS A 150 -18.72 -9.60 4.62
C CYS A 150 -17.21 -9.86 4.77
N ALA A 151 -16.82 -10.88 5.54
CA ALA A 151 -15.42 -11.25 5.75
C ALA A 151 -14.72 -11.61 4.43
N HIS A 152 -15.35 -12.45 3.61
CA HIS A 152 -14.77 -12.88 2.34
C HIS A 152 -14.64 -11.73 1.33
N ALA A 153 -15.66 -10.87 1.19
CA ALA A 153 -15.58 -9.71 0.31
C ALA A 153 -14.46 -8.75 0.75
N THR A 154 -14.35 -8.50 2.06
CA THR A 154 -13.39 -7.53 2.59
C THR A 154 -11.95 -8.05 2.63
N VAL A 155 -11.76 -9.34 2.88
CA VAL A 155 -10.42 -9.90 2.99
C VAL A 155 -10.02 -10.56 1.69
N VAL A 156 -10.73 -11.58 1.24
CA VAL A 156 -10.34 -12.32 0.03
C VAL A 156 -10.52 -11.44 -1.23
N GLY A 157 -11.66 -10.76 -1.37
CA GLY A 157 -11.93 -9.87 -2.51
C GLY A 157 -10.96 -8.69 -2.58
N PHE A 158 -10.86 -7.89 -1.51
CA PHE A 158 -9.99 -6.73 -1.51
C PHE A 158 -8.49 -7.07 -1.38
N ALA A 159 -8.08 -7.95 -0.45
CA ALA A 159 -6.66 -8.23 -0.22
C ALA A 159 -6.01 -8.97 -1.38
N ALA A 160 -6.63 -10.06 -1.86
CA ALA A 160 -6.04 -10.87 -2.92
C ALA A 160 -5.90 -10.07 -4.22
N LEU A 161 -6.93 -9.31 -4.62
CA LEU A 161 -6.86 -8.45 -5.81
C LEU A 161 -5.80 -7.34 -5.65
N SER A 162 -5.68 -6.75 -4.46
CA SER A 162 -4.65 -5.75 -4.18
C SER A 162 -3.24 -6.32 -4.31
N LEU A 163 -3.02 -7.54 -3.81
CA LEU A 163 -1.73 -8.24 -3.89
C LEU A 163 -1.43 -8.69 -5.32
N MET A 164 -2.40 -9.22 -6.05
CA MET A 164 -2.25 -9.54 -7.48
C MET A 164 -1.87 -8.29 -8.28
N GLY A 165 -2.50 -7.15 -7.99
CA GLY A 165 -2.16 -5.86 -8.57
C GLY A 165 -0.71 -5.45 -8.34
N GLN A 166 -0.19 -5.61 -7.12
CA GLN A 166 1.23 -5.38 -6.81
C GLN A 166 2.16 -6.32 -7.58
N SER A 167 1.83 -7.60 -7.57
CA SER A 167 2.62 -8.62 -8.25
C SER A 167 2.71 -8.33 -9.74
N ALA A 168 1.64 -7.79 -10.34
CA ALA A 168 1.59 -7.36 -11.74
C ALA A 168 2.43 -6.09 -12.03
N GLU A 169 2.69 -5.26 -11.02
CA GLU A 169 3.63 -4.13 -11.14
C GLU A 169 5.08 -4.60 -11.09
N ARG A 170 5.39 -5.52 -10.17
CA ARG A 170 6.75 -6.04 -9.97
C ARG A 170 7.20 -6.97 -11.08
N VAL A 171 6.28 -7.74 -11.66
CA VAL A 171 6.59 -8.74 -12.69
C VAL A 171 5.78 -8.41 -13.95
N PRO A 172 6.29 -7.51 -14.83
CA PRO A 172 5.54 -7.06 -16.01
C PRO A 172 5.07 -8.19 -16.93
N ARG A 173 5.85 -9.27 -17.06
CA ARG A 173 5.51 -10.45 -17.86
C ARG A 173 4.31 -11.23 -17.30
N ALA A 174 4.00 -11.09 -16.01
CA ALA A 174 2.89 -11.78 -15.35
C ALA A 174 1.59 -10.98 -15.34
N ARG A 175 1.55 -9.79 -15.95
CA ARG A 175 0.35 -8.91 -15.95
C ARG A 175 -0.89 -9.60 -16.53
N GLY A 176 -0.77 -10.26 -17.68
CA GLY A 176 -1.89 -10.97 -18.31
C GLY A 176 -2.44 -12.10 -17.42
N PRO A 177 -1.59 -13.06 -16.98
CA PRO A 177 -2.01 -14.11 -16.05
C PRO A 177 -2.65 -13.59 -14.76
N LEU A 178 -2.07 -12.56 -14.14
CA LEU A 178 -2.61 -11.97 -12.91
C LEU A 178 -3.94 -11.23 -13.15
N ALA A 179 -4.13 -10.61 -14.32
CA ALA A 179 -5.41 -10.04 -14.71
C ALA A 179 -6.48 -11.13 -14.82
N ALA A 180 -6.16 -12.25 -15.48
CA ALA A 180 -7.06 -13.38 -15.64
C ALA A 180 -7.45 -14.01 -14.30
N LEU A 181 -6.47 -14.24 -13.41
CA LEU A 181 -6.74 -14.73 -12.05
C LEU A 181 -7.60 -13.75 -11.25
N GLY A 182 -7.36 -12.44 -11.36
CA GLY A 182 -8.20 -11.43 -10.71
C GLY A 182 -9.63 -11.38 -11.26
N ALA A 183 -9.81 -11.54 -12.58
CA ALA A 183 -11.13 -11.63 -13.20
C ALA A 183 -11.87 -12.89 -12.76
N LEU A 184 -11.19 -14.04 -12.72
CA LEU A 184 -11.73 -15.31 -12.21
C LEU A 184 -12.12 -15.18 -10.74
N LEU A 185 -11.31 -14.49 -9.92
CA LEU A 185 -11.64 -14.23 -8.52
C LEU A 185 -12.94 -13.42 -8.40
N GLY A 186 -13.06 -12.33 -9.16
CA GLY A 186 -14.26 -11.49 -9.17
C GLY A 186 -15.50 -12.25 -9.64
N LEU A 187 -15.40 -13.01 -10.72
CA LEU A 187 -16.49 -13.84 -11.24
C LEU A 187 -16.87 -14.94 -10.26
N GLY A 188 -15.89 -15.64 -9.68
CA GLY A 188 -16.13 -16.68 -8.68
C GLY A 188 -16.90 -16.14 -7.48
N PHE A 189 -16.58 -14.92 -7.02
CA PHE A 189 -17.33 -14.23 -5.96
C PHE A 189 -18.77 -13.95 -6.35
N ALA A 190 -19.01 -13.40 -7.54
CA ALA A 190 -20.35 -13.11 -8.02
C ALA A 190 -21.19 -14.39 -8.13
N VAL A 191 -20.64 -15.44 -8.75
CA VAL A 191 -21.30 -16.74 -8.93
C VAL A 191 -21.59 -17.40 -7.58
N THR A 192 -20.64 -17.36 -6.65
CA THR A 192 -20.83 -17.90 -5.29
C THR A 192 -21.93 -17.15 -4.55
N GLY A 193 -21.95 -15.81 -4.66
CA GLY A 193 -22.97 -14.99 -4.03
C GLY A 193 -24.38 -15.29 -4.57
N VAL A 194 -24.54 -15.39 -5.89
CA VAL A 194 -25.80 -15.81 -6.52
C VAL A 194 -26.17 -17.24 -6.11
N GLY A 195 -25.18 -18.12 -6.02
CA GLY A 195 -25.35 -19.51 -5.62
C GLY A 195 -25.98 -19.64 -4.24
N ILE A 196 -25.39 -18.95 -3.25
CA ILE A 196 -25.85 -18.98 -1.85
C ILE A 196 -27.25 -18.36 -1.70
N ALA A 197 -27.53 -17.28 -2.42
CA ALA A 197 -28.75 -16.49 -2.23
C ALA A 197 -29.95 -16.99 -3.06
N PHE A 198 -29.72 -17.49 -4.28
CA PHE A 198 -30.80 -17.68 -5.25
C PHE A 198 -30.74 -19.02 -6.00
N ALA A 199 -29.55 -19.58 -6.22
CA ALA A 199 -29.38 -20.75 -7.09
C ALA A 199 -28.29 -21.71 -6.58
N PRO A 200 -28.57 -22.56 -5.57
CA PRO A 200 -27.57 -23.42 -4.92
C PRO A 200 -26.73 -24.27 -5.89
N ALA A 201 -27.30 -24.65 -7.04
CA ALA A 201 -26.59 -25.38 -8.10
C ALA A 201 -25.38 -24.63 -8.68
N LEU A 202 -25.30 -23.30 -8.53
CA LEU A 202 -24.15 -22.48 -8.95
C LEU A 202 -23.03 -22.44 -7.91
N GLU A 203 -23.26 -22.85 -6.66
CA GLU A 203 -22.24 -22.82 -5.62
C GLU A 203 -20.97 -23.60 -5.99
N PRO A 204 -21.03 -24.84 -6.55
CA PRO A 204 -19.82 -25.58 -6.92
C PRO A 204 -19.01 -24.89 -8.01
N LEU A 205 -19.69 -24.25 -8.97
CA LEU A 205 -19.04 -23.48 -10.03
C LEU A 205 -18.31 -22.26 -9.44
N GLY A 206 -18.98 -21.51 -8.56
CA GLY A 206 -18.38 -20.38 -7.86
C GLY A 206 -17.15 -20.80 -7.05
N ALA A 207 -17.27 -21.89 -6.28
CA ALA A 207 -16.17 -22.45 -5.51
C ALA A 207 -14.99 -22.90 -6.39
N ALA A 208 -15.26 -23.54 -7.53
CA ALA A 208 -14.22 -23.96 -8.48
C ALA A 208 -13.47 -22.76 -9.08
N LEU A 209 -14.19 -21.69 -9.44
CA LEU A 209 -13.57 -20.46 -9.96
C LEU A 209 -12.67 -19.80 -8.90
N LEU A 210 -13.12 -19.72 -7.64
CA LEU A 210 -12.33 -19.19 -6.52
C LEU A 210 -11.09 -20.06 -6.25
N LEU A 211 -11.23 -21.38 -6.31
CA LEU A 211 -10.14 -22.35 -6.16
C LEU A 211 -9.06 -22.14 -7.23
N VAL A 212 -9.46 -22.03 -8.50
CA VAL A 212 -8.53 -21.78 -9.61
C VAL A 212 -7.85 -20.42 -9.46
N ALA A 213 -8.60 -19.37 -9.11
CA ALA A 213 -8.04 -18.02 -8.98
C ALA A 213 -7.01 -17.90 -7.85
N LEU A 214 -7.36 -18.36 -6.64
CA LEU A 214 -6.50 -18.24 -5.46
C LEU A 214 -5.38 -19.28 -5.47
N GLY A 215 -5.66 -20.51 -5.91
CA GLY A 215 -4.65 -21.56 -6.08
C GLY A 215 -3.63 -21.20 -7.17
N GLY A 216 -4.10 -20.66 -8.30
CA GLY A 216 -3.24 -20.14 -9.36
C GLY A 216 -2.36 -18.98 -8.88
N TYR A 217 -2.90 -18.08 -8.06
CA TYR A 217 -2.10 -17.00 -7.47
C TYR A 217 -1.05 -17.52 -6.48
N ALA A 218 -1.41 -18.46 -5.60
CA ALA A 218 -0.44 -19.09 -4.70
C ALA A 218 0.67 -19.82 -5.47
N GLY A 219 0.33 -20.53 -6.55
CA GLY A 219 1.31 -21.13 -7.47
C GLY A 219 2.23 -20.08 -8.10
N PHE A 220 1.69 -18.95 -8.55
CA PHE A 220 2.50 -17.82 -9.03
C PHE A 220 3.46 -17.30 -7.96
N LEU A 221 3.01 -17.14 -6.71
CA LEU A 221 3.87 -16.71 -5.61
C LEU A 221 5.04 -17.67 -5.43
N LEU A 222 4.79 -18.98 -5.36
CA LEU A 222 5.81 -20.00 -5.10
C LEU A 222 6.79 -20.18 -6.25
N LEU A 223 6.29 -20.17 -7.49
CA LEU A 223 7.10 -20.52 -8.67
C LEU A 223 7.84 -19.31 -9.25
N TRP A 224 7.32 -18.09 -9.06
CA TRP A 224 7.88 -16.89 -9.70
C TRP A 224 8.35 -15.84 -8.69
N GLN A 225 7.55 -15.52 -7.68
CA GLN A 225 7.86 -14.40 -6.80
C GLN A 225 8.85 -14.78 -5.70
N VAL A 226 8.65 -15.92 -5.02
CA VAL A 226 9.55 -16.42 -3.97
C VAL A 226 10.98 -16.63 -4.47
N PRO A 227 11.22 -17.28 -5.63
CA PRO A 227 12.59 -17.47 -6.13
C PRO A 227 13.25 -16.16 -6.58
N GLY A 228 12.45 -15.17 -7.00
CA GLY A 228 12.93 -13.86 -7.43
C GLY A 228 13.30 -12.92 -6.27
N GLU A 229 12.90 -13.22 -5.04
CA GLU A 229 13.16 -12.35 -3.88
C GLU A 229 14.53 -12.60 -3.25
N ARG A 230 15.29 -11.52 -3.04
CA ARG A 230 16.65 -11.59 -2.47
C ARG A 230 16.65 -11.68 -0.94
N SER A 231 15.64 -11.12 -0.29
CA SER A 231 15.54 -11.10 1.17
C SER A 231 15.01 -12.43 1.69
N LEU A 232 15.77 -13.13 2.54
CA LEU A 232 15.35 -14.39 3.15
C LEU A 232 14.04 -14.23 3.94
N ALA A 233 13.91 -13.13 4.69
CA ALA A 233 12.69 -12.82 5.41
C ALA A 233 11.49 -12.64 4.47
N ALA A 234 11.70 -12.00 3.31
CA ALA A 234 10.63 -11.81 2.35
C ALA A 234 10.23 -13.10 1.64
N ARG A 235 11.21 -13.95 1.28
CA ARG A 235 10.95 -15.28 0.73
C ARG A 235 10.13 -16.13 1.69
N GLY A 236 10.54 -16.19 2.96
CA GLY A 236 9.85 -16.96 3.98
C GLY A 236 8.40 -16.51 4.15
N ALA A 237 8.17 -15.20 4.21
CA ALA A 237 6.82 -14.65 4.35
C ALA A 237 5.95 -14.85 3.10
N LEU A 238 6.50 -14.72 1.88
CA LEU A 238 5.75 -15.01 0.64
C LEU A 238 5.41 -16.50 0.53
N GLY A 239 6.33 -17.38 0.95
CA GLY A 239 6.11 -18.82 0.99
C GLY A 239 5.03 -19.20 2.00
N LEU A 240 5.09 -18.66 3.23
CA LEU A 240 4.06 -18.86 4.24
C LEU A 240 2.70 -18.34 3.79
N ALA A 241 2.67 -17.20 3.10
CA ALA A 241 1.44 -16.66 2.54
C ALA A 241 0.84 -17.57 1.46
N ALA A 242 1.66 -18.08 0.54
CA ALA A 242 1.21 -19.00 -0.49
C ALA A 242 0.71 -20.32 0.12
N LEU A 243 1.40 -20.84 1.14
CA LEU A 243 0.96 -22.01 1.88
C LEU A 243 -0.38 -21.75 2.57
N ALA A 244 -0.53 -20.63 3.27
CA ALA A 244 -1.79 -20.25 3.90
C ALA A 244 -2.95 -20.13 2.89
N LEU A 245 -2.70 -19.55 1.72
CA LEU A 245 -3.68 -19.50 0.63
C LEU A 245 -4.07 -20.91 0.16
N LEU A 246 -3.10 -21.79 -0.11
CA LEU A 246 -3.36 -23.16 -0.54
C LEU A 246 -4.12 -23.96 0.52
N THR A 247 -3.74 -23.85 1.80
CA THR A 247 -4.43 -24.50 2.91
C THR A 247 -5.87 -24.03 3.01
N THR A 248 -6.10 -22.72 2.98
CA THR A 248 -7.43 -22.10 3.08
C THR A 248 -8.32 -22.53 1.92
N VAL A 249 -7.80 -22.48 0.70
CA VAL A 249 -8.52 -22.89 -0.50
C VAL A 249 -8.80 -24.40 -0.51
N GLY A 250 -7.84 -25.21 -0.05
CA GLY A 250 -8.01 -26.66 0.10
C GLY A 250 -9.08 -27.02 1.13
N LEU A 251 -9.11 -26.34 2.28
CA LEU A 251 -10.17 -26.48 3.28
C LEU A 251 -11.54 -26.15 2.66
N GLY A 252 -11.66 -25.02 1.96
CA GLY A 252 -12.88 -24.63 1.25
C GLY A 252 -13.34 -25.67 0.23
N ALA A 253 -12.41 -26.27 -0.53
CA ALA A 253 -12.69 -27.35 -1.47
C ALA A 253 -13.20 -28.61 -0.75
N LEU A 254 -12.51 -29.06 0.31
CA LEU A 254 -12.91 -30.23 1.11
C LEU A 254 -14.32 -30.10 1.70
N PHE A 255 -14.71 -28.90 2.11
CA PHE A 255 -16.07 -28.63 2.57
C PHE A 255 -17.10 -28.59 1.44
N SER A 256 -16.71 -28.07 0.27
CA SER A 256 -17.57 -27.98 -0.91
C SER A 256 -17.90 -29.35 -1.52
N LEU A 257 -17.08 -30.38 -1.23
CA LEU A 257 -17.35 -31.79 -1.59
C LEU A 257 -18.60 -32.39 -0.92
N ARG A 258 -19.34 -31.62 -0.09
CA ARG A 258 -20.67 -31.98 0.44
C ARG A 258 -21.72 -32.33 -0.61
N HIS A 259 -21.53 -31.92 -1.87
CA HIS A 259 -22.46 -32.33 -2.94
C HIS A 259 -22.32 -33.81 -3.34
N ALA A 260 -21.34 -34.53 -2.76
CA ALA A 260 -21.15 -35.98 -2.89
C ALA A 260 -21.52 -36.77 -1.61
N GLY A 261 -22.08 -36.13 -0.56
CA GLY A 261 -22.42 -36.80 0.71
C GLY A 261 -22.34 -35.89 1.94
N ALA A 262 -22.08 -36.45 3.12
CA ALA A 262 -21.84 -35.63 4.31
C ALA A 262 -20.54 -34.79 4.16
N PRO A 263 -20.50 -33.54 4.66
CA PRO A 263 -19.29 -32.72 4.58
C PRO A 263 -18.13 -33.41 5.31
N ALA A 264 -16.98 -33.51 4.65
CA ALA A 264 -15.78 -34.18 5.19
C ALA A 264 -15.26 -33.54 6.48
N ILE A 265 -15.57 -32.26 6.72
CA ILE A 265 -15.23 -31.52 7.94
C ILE A 265 -16.46 -30.78 8.49
N PRO A 266 -16.65 -30.75 9.82
CA PRO A 266 -17.75 -30.01 10.45
C PRO A 266 -17.68 -28.50 10.15
N ARG A 267 -18.85 -27.85 10.06
CA ARG A 267 -18.96 -26.39 9.84
C ARG A 267 -18.18 -25.57 10.88
N ALA A 268 -18.15 -26.02 12.12
CA ALA A 268 -17.39 -25.39 13.21
C ALA A 268 -15.88 -25.35 12.92
N THR A 269 -15.32 -26.49 12.53
CA THR A 269 -13.91 -26.64 12.15
C THR A 269 -13.59 -25.80 10.92
N MET A 270 -14.49 -25.78 9.94
CA MET A 270 -14.37 -24.92 8.76
C MET A 270 -14.26 -23.45 9.14
N ILE A 271 -15.22 -22.91 9.90
CA ILE A 271 -15.23 -21.48 10.29
C ILE A 271 -13.93 -21.09 11.01
N LEU A 272 -13.46 -21.93 11.94
CA LEU A 272 -12.24 -21.66 12.69
C LEU A 272 -10.99 -21.79 11.80
N ALA A 273 -10.74 -22.96 11.20
CA ALA A 273 -9.52 -23.20 10.44
C ALA A 273 -9.39 -22.29 9.21
N HIS A 274 -10.50 -22.06 8.49
CA HIS A 274 -10.55 -21.19 7.32
C HIS A 274 -10.48 -19.71 7.71
N GLY A 275 -11.20 -19.29 8.75
CA GLY A 275 -11.15 -17.92 9.26
C GLY A 275 -9.74 -17.54 9.72
N TRP A 276 -9.06 -18.42 10.46
CA TRP A 276 -7.67 -18.24 10.86
C TRP A 276 -6.69 -18.28 9.67
N GLY A 277 -6.88 -19.22 8.74
CA GLY A 277 -6.05 -19.34 7.54
C GLY A 277 -6.10 -18.08 6.66
N ILE A 278 -7.30 -17.53 6.45
CA ILE A 278 -7.52 -16.24 5.79
C ILE A 278 -6.82 -15.13 6.58
N SER A 279 -7.06 -15.05 7.90
CA SER A 279 -6.53 -13.98 8.74
C SER A 279 -5.02 -13.94 8.76
N LEU A 280 -4.39 -15.09 9.01
CA LEU A 280 -2.95 -15.23 9.07
C LEU A 280 -2.32 -15.02 7.69
N GLY A 281 -2.86 -15.67 6.66
CA GLY A 281 -2.36 -15.54 5.29
C GLY A 281 -2.32 -14.09 4.82
N PHE A 282 -3.45 -13.37 4.95
CA PHE A 282 -3.55 -12.00 4.47
C PHE A 282 -2.88 -10.96 5.39
N ALA A 283 -2.85 -11.15 6.71
CA ALA A 283 -2.09 -10.28 7.62
C ALA A 283 -0.57 -10.42 7.39
N LEU A 284 -0.07 -11.64 7.14
CA LEU A 284 1.31 -11.88 6.72
C LEU A 284 1.61 -11.23 5.37
N LEU A 285 0.71 -11.34 4.39
CA LEU A 285 0.84 -10.66 3.10
C LEU A 285 0.87 -9.12 3.22
N GLY A 286 0.02 -8.53 4.05
CA GLY A 286 -0.03 -7.08 4.28
C GLY A 286 1.21 -6.55 5.01
N SER A 287 1.67 -7.23 6.05
CA SER A 287 2.90 -6.88 6.77
C SER A 287 4.15 -7.07 5.90
N LEU A 288 4.18 -8.14 5.10
CA LEU A 288 5.25 -8.39 4.15
C LEU A 288 5.27 -7.39 3.00
N GLY A 289 4.12 -7.02 2.46
CA GLY A 289 4.04 -5.95 1.48
C GLY A 289 4.64 -4.63 2.03
N GLN A 290 4.56 -4.38 3.35
CA GLN A 290 5.21 -3.22 3.97
C GLN A 290 6.71 -3.36 4.07
N LEU A 291 7.20 -4.55 4.41
CA LEU A 291 8.62 -4.85 4.42
C LEU A 291 9.23 -4.76 3.02
N LEU A 292 8.55 -5.33 2.02
CA LEU A 292 8.96 -5.29 0.62
C LEU A 292 8.87 -3.87 0.04
N ALA A 293 7.80 -3.12 0.32
CA ALA A 293 7.68 -1.75 -0.14
C ALA A 293 8.70 -0.81 0.52
N ARG A 294 9.12 -1.08 1.76
CA ARG A 294 10.25 -0.36 2.39
C ARG A 294 11.56 -0.73 1.70
N ALA A 295 11.84 -2.03 1.55
CA ALA A 295 13.04 -2.52 0.88
C ALA A 295 13.16 -2.05 -0.58
N THR A 296 12.07 -1.94 -1.35
CA THR A 296 12.08 -1.43 -2.72
C THR A 296 12.16 0.10 -2.80
N ARG A 297 11.54 0.84 -1.87
CA ARG A 297 11.72 2.30 -1.74
C ARG A 297 13.16 2.66 -1.41
N ASP A 298 13.78 1.87 -0.54
CA ASP A 298 15.18 2.01 -0.14
C ASP A 298 16.14 1.65 -1.29
N ALA A 299 15.71 0.80 -2.24
CA ALA A 299 16.56 0.29 -3.32
C ALA A 299 16.43 1.01 -4.68
N ALA A 300 15.28 1.62 -5.03
CA ALA A 300 15.04 2.02 -6.43
C ALA A 300 14.62 3.47 -6.74
N THR A 301 13.99 4.26 -5.85
CA THR A 301 13.33 5.51 -6.33
C THR A 301 13.16 6.68 -5.36
N GLU A 302 13.64 6.68 -4.12
CA GLU A 302 13.33 7.81 -3.20
C GLU A 302 14.41 8.90 -3.09
N LEU A 303 15.63 8.65 -3.57
CA LEU A 303 16.62 9.72 -3.57
C LEU A 303 16.24 10.77 -4.61
N PRO A 304 16.03 12.03 -4.19
CA PRO A 304 15.71 13.11 -5.11
C PRO A 304 16.84 13.28 -6.12
N VAL A 305 16.48 13.80 -7.29
CA VAL A 305 17.45 14.10 -8.34
C VAL A 305 17.79 15.57 -8.27
N LEU A 306 19.06 15.87 -8.00
CA LEU A 306 19.63 17.20 -8.12
C LEU A 306 20.08 17.40 -9.56
N LEU A 307 19.39 18.31 -10.26
CA LEU A 307 19.83 18.82 -11.55
C LEU A 307 20.78 20.00 -11.32
N PHE A 308 21.97 19.90 -11.87
CA PHE A 308 23.04 20.88 -11.72
C PHE A 308 23.66 21.22 -13.07
N ASP A 309 24.26 22.40 -13.19
CA ASP A 309 24.99 22.79 -14.40
C ASP A 309 26.38 22.12 -14.42
N GLY A 310 26.59 21.17 -15.33
CA GLY A 310 27.83 20.41 -15.45
C GLY A 310 29.01 21.22 -16.01
N GLU A 311 28.73 22.35 -16.68
CA GLU A 311 29.76 23.24 -17.24
C GLU A 311 30.20 24.30 -16.23
N CYS A 312 29.46 24.47 -15.14
CA CYS A 312 29.76 25.43 -14.08
C CYS A 312 30.67 24.82 -12.99
N GLY A 313 31.90 25.32 -12.87
CA GLY A 313 32.86 24.85 -11.87
C GLY A 313 32.37 24.97 -10.41
N MET A 314 31.56 25.99 -10.10
CA MET A 314 30.94 26.15 -8.77
C MET A 314 29.88 25.07 -8.50
N CYS A 315 29.07 24.72 -9.50
CA CYS A 315 28.04 23.69 -9.38
C CYS A 315 28.69 22.31 -9.21
N THR A 316 29.71 21.99 -10.00
CA THR A 316 30.48 20.74 -9.88
C THR A 316 31.15 20.62 -8.50
N ARG A 317 31.74 21.71 -8.00
CA ARG A 317 32.30 21.74 -6.64
C ARG A 317 31.24 21.51 -5.57
N SER A 318 30.06 22.10 -5.74
CA SER A 318 28.94 21.90 -4.80
C SER A 318 28.50 20.44 -4.75
N VAL A 319 28.43 19.74 -5.90
CA VAL A 319 28.16 18.29 -5.95
C VAL A 319 29.24 17.51 -5.20
N GLN A 320 30.52 17.81 -5.41
CA GLN A 320 31.62 17.18 -4.67
C GLN A 320 31.51 17.43 -3.16
N THR A 321 31.20 18.67 -2.75
CA THR A 321 30.98 19.01 -1.34
C THR A 321 29.82 18.21 -0.73
N ILE A 322 28.73 18.02 -1.47
CA ILE A 322 27.61 17.16 -1.02
C ILE A 322 28.10 15.72 -0.81
N LEU A 323 28.83 15.17 -1.78
CA LEU A 323 29.39 13.83 -1.73
C LEU A 323 30.36 13.62 -0.55
N ASP A 324 31.10 14.66 -0.17
CA ASP A 324 32.10 14.61 0.89
C ASP A 324 31.49 14.80 2.29
N LEU A 325 30.41 15.58 2.40
CA LEU A 325 29.77 15.90 3.68
C LEU A 325 28.68 14.91 4.10
N GLU A 326 28.11 14.17 3.16
CA GLU A 326 27.03 13.23 3.48
C GLU A 326 27.58 11.93 4.10
N ARG A 327 26.93 11.48 5.17
CA ARG A 327 27.27 10.22 5.85
C ARG A 327 26.60 9.01 5.20
N THR A 328 25.49 9.24 4.52
CA THR A 328 24.69 8.24 3.83
C THR A 328 24.17 8.84 2.53
N PRO A 329 24.07 8.08 1.43
CA PRO A 329 23.56 8.59 0.15
C PRO A 329 22.20 9.27 0.31
N SER A 330 22.14 10.57 0.01
CA SER A 330 20.96 11.41 0.29
C SER A 330 20.31 12.01 -0.96
N VAL A 331 21.01 11.97 -2.10
CA VAL A 331 20.59 12.59 -3.36
C VAL A 331 21.26 11.90 -4.57
N ARG A 332 20.62 11.92 -5.74
CA ARG A 332 21.22 11.52 -7.03
C ARG A 332 21.50 12.76 -7.87
N PHE A 333 22.43 12.68 -8.80
CA PHE A 333 22.90 13.83 -9.57
C PHE A 333 22.64 13.60 -11.05
N ALA A 334 22.16 14.62 -11.75
CA ALA A 334 22.10 14.62 -13.20
C ALA A 334 22.51 16.01 -13.73
N PRO A 335 23.42 16.10 -14.71
CA PRO A 335 23.77 17.37 -15.32
C PRO A 335 22.59 17.90 -16.15
N LEU A 336 22.39 19.22 -16.18
CA LEU A 336 21.33 19.87 -16.98
C LEU A 336 21.50 19.61 -18.48
N GLN A 337 22.74 19.37 -18.93
CA GLN A 337 23.10 19.02 -20.29
C GLN A 337 22.75 17.58 -20.68
N GLY A 338 22.47 16.71 -19.70
CA GLY A 338 22.26 15.28 -19.90
C GLY A 338 20.82 14.88 -20.29
N PRO A 339 20.63 13.67 -20.83
CA PRO A 339 19.32 13.17 -21.26
C PRO A 339 18.33 13.04 -20.09
N THR A 340 18.81 12.73 -18.88
CA THR A 340 17.97 12.68 -17.68
C THR A 340 17.33 14.04 -17.39
N ALA A 341 18.11 15.12 -17.42
CA ALA A 341 17.59 16.46 -17.17
C ALA A 341 16.61 16.91 -18.24
N GLN A 342 16.89 16.63 -19.53
CA GLN A 342 15.98 16.97 -20.64
C GLN A 342 14.61 16.31 -20.50
N ALA A 343 14.59 15.02 -20.14
CA ALA A 343 13.35 14.28 -19.91
C ALA A 343 12.53 14.84 -18.73
N LEU A 344 13.20 15.36 -17.70
CA LEU A 344 12.55 15.93 -16.51
C LEU A 344 12.06 17.37 -16.73
N LEU A 345 12.88 18.21 -17.38
CA LEU A 345 12.52 19.58 -17.70
C LEU A 345 11.33 19.65 -18.67
N GLY A 346 11.17 18.68 -19.57
CA GLY A 346 10.00 18.59 -20.45
C GLY A 346 8.67 18.29 -19.74
N ARG A 347 8.70 17.89 -18.46
CA ARG A 347 7.53 17.46 -17.69
C ARG A 347 7.18 18.38 -16.52
N VAL A 348 8.13 19.22 -16.11
CA VAL A 348 7.96 20.13 -14.97
C VAL A 348 7.83 21.56 -15.50
N PRO A 349 6.88 22.37 -15.00
CA PRO A 349 6.80 23.79 -15.32
C PRO A 349 7.97 24.54 -14.68
N VAL A 350 9.13 24.52 -15.35
CA VAL A 350 10.33 25.29 -14.96
C VAL A 350 10.65 26.24 -16.11
N ALA A 351 10.26 27.51 -15.99
CA ALA A 351 10.69 28.57 -16.89
C ALA A 351 11.11 29.80 -16.05
N PRO A 352 12.32 30.36 -16.22
CA PRO A 352 12.77 31.50 -15.42
C PRO A 352 12.69 32.82 -16.22
N PRO A 353 12.78 33.98 -15.57
CA PRO A 353 13.62 35.05 -16.11
C PRO A 353 15.09 34.59 -15.97
N GLY A 354 15.72 34.13 -17.06
CA GLY A 354 17.17 33.77 -17.13
C GLY A 354 17.56 32.40 -17.71
N GLY A 355 16.64 31.44 -17.86
CA GLY A 355 16.93 30.10 -18.41
C GLY A 355 17.38 29.02 -17.37
N PRO A 356 17.17 27.71 -17.67
CA PRO A 356 17.30 26.62 -16.69
C PRO A 356 18.70 26.47 -16.07
N PHE A 357 19.73 26.99 -16.75
CA PHE A 357 21.13 26.97 -16.32
C PHE A 357 21.47 27.96 -15.19
N ASP A 358 20.53 28.83 -14.81
CA ASP A 358 20.73 29.78 -13.71
C ASP A 358 20.27 29.23 -12.34
N SER A 359 19.79 27.98 -12.26
CA SER A 359 19.20 27.43 -11.04
C SER A 359 19.53 25.96 -10.78
N LEU A 360 19.83 25.66 -9.51
CA LEU A 360 19.79 24.30 -8.97
C LEU A 360 18.32 23.85 -8.85
N LEU A 361 18.02 22.66 -9.36
CA LEU A 361 16.69 22.07 -9.29
C LEU A 361 16.76 20.75 -8.51
N LEU A 362 15.91 20.60 -7.51
CA LEU A 362 15.80 19.37 -6.73
C LEU A 362 14.43 18.74 -7.00
N VAL A 363 14.42 17.64 -7.72
CA VAL A 363 13.22 16.88 -8.09
C VAL A 363 12.98 15.79 -7.04
N HIS A 364 11.87 15.89 -6.34
CA HIS A 364 11.41 14.90 -5.37
C HIS A 364 10.42 13.92 -5.98
N GLU A 365 10.40 12.68 -5.47
CA GLU A 365 9.38 11.68 -5.81
C GLU A 365 9.23 11.45 -7.33
N LEU A 366 10.38 11.29 -8.01
CA LEU A 366 10.51 11.15 -9.46
C LEU A 366 9.50 10.14 -10.05
N GLY A 367 8.64 10.57 -10.97
CA GLY A 367 7.63 9.74 -11.62
C GLY A 367 6.45 9.32 -10.73
N GLY A 368 6.40 9.82 -9.49
CA GLY A 368 5.36 9.56 -8.50
C GLY A 368 4.25 10.62 -8.49
N PRO A 369 3.11 10.34 -7.84
CA PRO A 369 1.98 11.28 -7.74
C PRO A 369 2.27 12.52 -6.87
N GLY A 370 3.41 12.57 -6.17
CA GLY A 370 3.87 13.70 -5.37
C GLY A 370 5.14 14.38 -5.91
N GLU A 371 5.43 14.21 -7.20
CA GLU A 371 6.56 14.85 -7.87
C GLU A 371 6.50 16.37 -7.65
N ARG A 372 7.56 16.91 -7.06
CA ARG A 372 7.67 18.34 -6.77
C ARG A 372 9.10 18.79 -7.04
N VAL A 373 9.21 20.02 -7.54
CA VAL A 373 10.50 20.62 -7.83
C VAL A 373 10.75 21.81 -6.93
N HIS A 374 11.83 21.74 -6.17
CA HIS A 374 12.38 22.89 -5.49
C HIS A 374 13.43 23.53 -6.38
N GLN A 375 13.44 24.86 -6.41
CA GLN A 375 14.38 25.65 -7.21
C GLN A 375 15.16 26.58 -6.28
N ARG A 376 16.34 27.00 -6.73
CA ARG A 376 17.15 28.06 -6.08
C ARG A 376 17.39 27.74 -4.60
N TRP A 377 17.18 28.72 -3.73
CA TRP A 377 17.29 28.60 -2.28
C TRP A 377 16.53 27.39 -1.70
N ARG A 378 15.32 27.11 -2.20
CA ARG A 378 14.53 25.97 -1.71
C ARG A 378 15.16 24.64 -2.05
N ALA A 379 15.83 24.55 -3.20
CA ALA A 379 16.60 23.35 -3.57
C ALA A 379 17.78 23.16 -2.60
N VAL A 380 18.50 24.23 -2.28
CA VAL A 380 19.62 24.22 -1.33
C VAL A 380 19.17 23.75 0.06
N CYS A 381 18.10 24.33 0.60
CA CYS A 381 17.53 23.88 1.88
C CYS A 381 17.04 22.43 1.82
N GLY A 382 16.43 22.04 0.70
CA GLY A 382 15.98 20.65 0.48
C GLY A 382 17.13 19.65 0.52
N ILE A 383 18.30 20.00 -0.04
CA ILE A 383 19.51 19.18 0.05
C ILE A 383 20.01 19.14 1.50
N GLY A 384 20.18 20.30 2.14
CA GLY A 384 20.69 20.40 3.51
C GLY A 384 19.82 19.65 4.54
N ALA A 385 18.50 19.64 4.36
CA ALA A 385 17.56 18.90 5.21
C ALA A 385 17.76 17.37 5.18
N ARG A 386 18.45 16.86 4.15
CA ARG A 386 18.73 15.42 3.95
C ARG A 386 20.14 15.01 4.35
N MET A 387 20.99 15.99 4.66
CA MET A 387 22.33 15.75 5.18
C MET A 387 22.28 15.44 6.68
N GLY A 388 23.40 14.94 7.21
CA GLY A 388 23.58 14.77 8.66
C GLY A 388 23.58 16.12 9.40
N GLN A 389 23.51 16.08 10.73
CA GLN A 389 23.80 17.28 11.52
C GLN A 389 25.27 17.71 11.29
N PRO A 390 25.56 19.02 11.22
CA PRO A 390 24.71 20.17 11.55
C PRO A 390 23.86 20.73 10.40
N TRP A 391 24.06 20.27 9.16
CA TRP A 391 23.44 20.83 7.96
C TRP A 391 21.92 20.79 7.96
N ARG A 392 21.34 19.73 8.53
CA ARG A 392 19.89 19.60 8.67
C ARG A 392 19.29 20.67 9.58
N ALA A 393 19.97 21.02 10.68
CA ALA A 393 19.55 22.10 11.56
C ALA A 393 19.66 23.46 10.87
N LEU A 394 20.76 23.71 10.15
CA LEU A 394 20.94 24.95 9.38
C LEU A 394 19.90 25.11 8.27
N ALA A 395 19.55 24.03 7.56
CA ALA A 395 18.50 24.06 6.56
C ALA A 395 17.11 24.34 7.17
N GLY A 396 16.81 23.75 8.34
CA GLY A 396 15.58 24.02 9.08
C GLY A 396 15.49 25.47 9.56
N LEU A 397 16.58 26.00 10.11
CA LEU A 397 16.67 27.40 10.54
C LEU A 397 16.54 28.35 9.37
N GLY A 398 17.23 28.06 8.26
CA GLY A 398 17.12 28.82 7.02
C GLY A 398 15.67 28.89 6.55
N TRP A 399 15.01 27.74 6.44
CA TRP A 399 13.62 27.66 5.97
C TRP A 399 12.63 28.44 6.85
N LEU A 400 12.86 28.48 8.18
CA LEU A 400 11.96 29.14 9.13
C LEU A 400 12.25 30.64 9.29
N CYS A 401 13.52 31.04 9.27
CA CYS A 401 13.96 32.37 9.67
C CYS A 401 14.29 33.31 8.50
N VAL A 402 14.50 32.79 7.29
CA VAL A 402 14.87 33.62 6.13
C VAL A 402 13.66 33.85 5.22
N PRO A 403 13.21 35.10 5.04
CA PRO A 403 12.14 35.42 4.10
C PRO A 403 12.50 34.98 2.66
N PRO A 404 11.58 34.33 1.91
CA PRO A 404 11.87 33.80 0.58
C PRO A 404 12.43 34.84 -0.40
N ALA A 405 11.94 36.09 -0.36
CA ALA A 405 12.39 37.16 -1.24
C ALA A 405 13.87 37.52 -1.02
N LEU A 406 14.31 37.57 0.24
CA LEU A 406 15.70 37.85 0.59
C LEU A 406 16.60 36.67 0.21
N ALA A 407 16.14 35.44 0.46
CA ALA A 407 16.87 34.23 0.11
C ALA A 407 17.07 34.09 -1.41
N ASP A 408 16.04 34.38 -2.20
CA ASP A 408 16.11 34.32 -3.66
C ASP A 408 16.95 35.48 -4.23
N LEU A 409 16.98 36.65 -3.59
CA LEU A 409 17.89 37.75 -3.96
C LEU A 409 19.36 37.38 -3.72
N GLY A 410 19.67 36.83 -2.54
CA GLY A 410 21.00 36.31 -2.24
C GLY A 410 21.42 35.20 -3.21
N TYR A 411 20.50 34.26 -3.49
CA TYR A 411 20.74 33.22 -4.49
C TYR A 411 21.02 33.80 -5.88
N ALA A 412 20.25 34.80 -6.33
CA ALA A 412 20.45 35.43 -7.63
C ALA A 412 21.82 36.13 -7.75
N LEU A 413 22.30 36.76 -6.67
CA LEU A 413 23.64 37.36 -6.64
C LEU A 413 24.75 36.31 -6.79
N VAL A 414 24.63 35.17 -6.12
CA VAL A 414 25.57 34.04 -6.25
C VAL A 414 25.48 33.44 -7.66
N ALA A 415 24.28 33.20 -8.17
CA ALA A 415 24.05 32.62 -9.49
C ALA A 415 24.61 33.49 -10.61
N ARG A 416 24.51 34.83 -10.51
CA ARG A 416 25.09 35.79 -11.46
C ARG A 416 26.62 35.79 -11.46
N ASN A 417 27.25 35.46 -10.34
CA ASN A 417 28.70 35.45 -10.18
C ASN A 417 29.29 34.03 -10.20
N ARG A 418 28.49 32.99 -10.53
CA ARG A 418 28.89 31.58 -10.41
C ARG A 418 30.16 31.21 -11.16
N LEU A 419 30.40 31.82 -12.32
CA LEU A 419 31.60 31.59 -13.11
C LEU A 419 32.86 32.19 -12.45
N ARG A 420 32.70 33.26 -11.66
CA ARG A 420 33.80 33.87 -10.89
C ARG A 420 34.12 33.07 -9.61
N PHE A 421 33.12 32.42 -9.02
CA PHE A 421 33.30 31.55 -7.85
C PHE A 421 33.79 30.14 -8.21
N GLY A 422 33.63 29.73 -9.47
CA GLY A 422 34.15 28.49 -10.01
C GLY A 422 35.65 28.58 -10.27
N GLY A 423 36.47 28.45 -9.23
CA GLY A 423 37.92 28.25 -9.40
C GLY A 423 38.23 26.97 -10.23
N PRO A 424 39.52 26.67 -10.49
CA PRO A 424 39.91 25.57 -11.40
C PRO A 424 39.21 24.26 -11.05
N GLN A 425 38.70 23.58 -12.09
CA GLN A 425 38.03 22.30 -11.93
C GLN A 425 39.04 21.26 -11.44
N GLN A 426 38.99 20.92 -10.16
CA GLN A 426 39.74 19.78 -9.65
C GLN A 426 39.00 18.51 -10.09
N CYS A 427 39.63 17.75 -11.00
CA CYS A 427 39.11 16.48 -11.45
C CYS A 427 39.25 15.45 -10.34
N LYS A 428 38.26 15.40 -9.44
CA LYS A 428 38.16 14.36 -8.42
C LYS A 428 37.49 13.14 -9.06
N ILE A 429 38.20 12.03 -9.15
CA ILE A 429 37.65 10.79 -9.68
C ILE A 429 36.69 10.20 -8.65
N PRO A 430 35.38 10.06 -8.95
CA PRO A 430 34.42 9.51 -8.01
C PRO A 430 34.64 8.01 -7.81
N THR A 431 34.40 7.52 -6.59
CA THR A 431 34.38 6.08 -6.29
C THR A 431 33.26 5.38 -7.07
N ALA A 432 33.32 4.05 -7.20
CA ALA A 432 32.27 3.28 -7.88
C ALA A 432 30.87 3.53 -7.27
N ALA A 433 30.79 3.65 -5.94
CA ALA A 433 29.55 3.97 -5.23
C ALA A 433 29.05 5.39 -5.49
N GLN A 434 29.95 6.37 -5.63
CA GLN A 434 29.59 7.75 -5.99
C GLN A 434 29.15 7.84 -7.44
N ARG A 435 29.84 7.14 -8.35
CA ARG A 435 29.50 7.09 -9.78
C ARG A 435 28.11 6.53 -10.02
N ALA A 436 27.70 5.50 -9.27
CA ALA A 436 26.36 4.92 -9.36
C ALA A 436 25.21 5.90 -9.00
N ARG A 437 25.53 7.09 -8.48
CA ARG A 437 24.55 8.14 -8.14
C ARG A 437 24.41 9.21 -9.22
N PHE A 438 25.28 9.22 -10.22
CA PHE A 438 25.12 10.00 -11.43
C PHE A 438 24.23 9.21 -12.38
N LEU A 439 23.21 9.87 -12.93
CA LEU A 439 22.22 9.23 -13.79
C LEU A 439 22.63 9.20 -15.27
N ASP A 440 23.67 9.94 -15.64
CA ASP A 440 24.22 10.11 -16.99
C ASP A 440 25.74 9.91 -16.99
#